data_AF-A0A497B181-F1
#
_entry.id   AF-A0A497B181-F1
#
_cell.length_a   1.000
_cell.length_b   1.000
_cell.length_c   1.000
_cell.angle_alpha   90.00
_cell.angle_beta   90.00
_cell.angle_gamma   90.00
#
_symmetry.space_group_name_H-M   'P 1'
#
loop_
_entity.id
_entity.type
_entity.pdbx_description
1 polymer ?
#
loop_
_entity_poly.entity_id
_entity_poly.type
_entity_poly.pdbx_seq_one_letter_code
_entity_poly.pdbx_strand_id
1 'polypeptide(L)'
;MIDRLDPKIRDLVMGLQRIGIRTELSCQGHFKRGFPYPWVDSDLRDWPKLFKVVAWYNLQVHDRRTRSKVVWVIMPRPFFKLVRLMPDVRNFSLRELQRSAVEFGRMLRKLRGVPELKW
;
A
#
# COMPACT_ATOMS: atom_id res chain seq x y z
N MET A 1 -12.47 14.46 -6.69
CA MET A 1 -12.44 13.23 -5.86
C MET A 1 -11.12 13.03 -5.08
N ILE A 2 -10.10 13.90 -5.23
CA ILE A 2 -8.84 13.82 -4.45
C ILE A 2 -8.97 14.47 -3.06
N ASP A 3 -9.88 15.43 -2.89
CA ASP A 3 -10.01 16.24 -1.66
C ASP A 3 -10.59 15.47 -0.47
N ARG A 4 -11.12 14.26 -0.69
CA ARG A 4 -11.68 13.39 0.36
C ARG A 4 -10.70 12.31 0.84
N LEU A 5 -9.46 12.28 0.33
CA LEU A 5 -8.46 11.30 0.76
C LEU A 5 -7.72 11.76 2.02
N ASP A 6 -7.63 10.84 2.97
CA ASP A 6 -6.83 10.97 4.19
C ASP A 6 -5.37 11.33 3.86
N PRO A 7 -4.80 12.40 4.46
CA PRO A 7 -3.48 12.91 4.06
C PRO A 7 -2.36 11.88 4.11
N LYS A 8 -2.38 10.96 5.08
CA LYS A 8 -1.29 9.99 5.30
C LYS A 8 -1.38 8.73 4.44
N ILE A 9 -2.43 8.59 3.63
CA ILE A 9 -2.56 7.48 2.66
C ILE A 9 -2.80 7.97 1.23
N ARG A 10 -3.01 9.28 1.04
CA ARG A 10 -3.25 9.91 -0.26
C ARG A 10 -2.22 9.52 -1.31
N ASP A 11 -0.93 9.62 -0.99
CA ASP A 11 0.14 9.29 -1.93
C ASP A 11 0.09 7.81 -2.34
N LEU A 12 -0.29 6.90 -1.44
CA LEU A 12 -0.43 5.48 -1.72
C LEU A 12 -1.60 5.22 -2.67
N VAL A 13 -2.77 5.77 -2.37
CA VAL A 13 -3.96 5.64 -3.21
C VAL A 13 -3.71 6.21 -4.61
N MET A 14 -3.17 7.42 -4.70
CA MET A 14 -2.86 8.06 -5.99
C MET A 14 -1.77 7.29 -6.75
N GLY A 15 -0.78 6.75 -6.04
CA GLY A 15 0.28 5.92 -6.62
C GLY A 15 -0.27 4.64 -7.26
N LEU A 16 -1.15 3.93 -6.56
CA LEU A 16 -1.82 2.72 -7.06
C LEU A 16 -2.69 3.03 -8.28
N GLN A 17 -3.53 4.06 -8.21
CA GLN A 17 -4.37 4.48 -9.34
C GLN A 17 -3.54 4.85 -10.57
N ARG A 18 -2.41 5.53 -10.36
CA ARG A 18 -1.49 5.93 -11.44
C ARG A 18 -0.92 4.73 -12.21
N ILE A 19 -0.71 3.60 -11.54
CA ILE A 19 -0.21 2.35 -12.16
C ILE A 19 -1.36 1.42 -12.61
N GLY A 20 -2.58 1.93 -12.67
CA GLY A 20 -3.73 1.20 -13.20
C GLY A 20 -4.32 0.17 -12.24
N ILE A 21 -4.17 0.37 -10.93
CA ILE A 21 -4.85 -0.41 -9.88
C ILE A 21 -6.05 0.41 -9.38
N ARG A 22 -7.24 -0.18 -9.45
CA ARG A 22 -8.47 0.48 -9.02
C ARG A 22 -8.66 0.32 -7.50
N THR A 23 -8.64 1.44 -6.80
CA THR A 23 -8.85 1.50 -5.34
C THR A 23 -10.33 1.72 -5.03
N GLU A 24 -10.90 0.90 -4.16
CA GLU A 24 -12.31 0.97 -3.76
C GLU A 24 -12.48 1.67 -2.40
N LEU A 25 -11.71 1.25 -1.40
CA LEU A 25 -11.76 1.78 -0.04
C LEU A 25 -10.35 1.99 0.50
N SER A 26 -10.19 2.92 1.43
CA SER A 26 -8.91 3.13 2.11
C SER A 26 -9.10 3.77 3.47
N CYS A 27 -8.09 3.64 4.33
CA CYS A 27 -8.03 4.34 5.61
C CYS A 27 -6.56 4.52 6.01
N GLN A 28 -6.21 5.67 6.56
CA GLN A 28 -4.84 5.92 7.06
C GLN A 28 -4.51 5.23 8.40
N GLY A 29 -5.50 4.61 9.03
CA GLY A 29 -5.40 3.98 10.34
C GLY A 29 -5.55 4.95 11.52
N HIS A 30 -6.25 4.50 12.56
CA HIS A 30 -6.50 5.27 13.78
C HIS A 30 -6.60 4.35 15.00
N PHE A 31 -6.17 4.81 16.18
CA PHE A 31 -6.32 4.04 17.43
C PHE A 31 -7.76 4.03 17.98
N LYS A 32 -8.52 5.11 17.76
CA LYS A 32 -9.85 5.30 18.35
C LYS A 32 -10.99 4.79 17.46
N ARG A 33 -10.72 4.42 16.20
CA ARG A 33 -11.73 3.95 15.24
C ARG A 33 -11.08 3.15 14.11
N GLY A 34 -11.78 2.12 13.63
CA GLY A 34 -11.28 1.28 12.52
C GLY A 34 -9.99 0.54 12.88
N PHE A 35 -9.14 0.31 11.88
CA PHE A 35 -7.90 -0.44 12.05
C PHE A 35 -6.74 0.47 12.48
N PRO A 36 -5.85 0.03 13.40
CA PRO A 36 -4.69 0.82 13.84
C PRO A 36 -3.51 0.75 12.85
N TYR A 37 -3.81 0.72 11.54
CA TYR A 37 -2.83 0.66 10.46
C TYR A 37 -3.45 1.18 9.15
N PRO A 38 -2.64 1.73 8.24
CA PRO A 38 -3.09 2.13 6.93
C PRO A 38 -3.44 0.91 6.06
N TRP A 39 -4.48 1.01 5.24
CA TRP A 39 -4.82 -0.03 4.28
C TRP A 39 -5.57 0.54 3.06
N VAL A 40 -5.48 -0.17 1.94
CA VAL A 40 -6.22 0.12 0.71
C VAL A 40 -6.85 -1.16 0.20
N ASP A 41 -8.16 -1.17 0.00
CA ASP A 41 -8.87 -2.24 -0.69
C ASP A 41 -8.95 -1.93 -2.18
N SER A 42 -8.71 -2.93 -3.01
CA SER A 42 -8.81 -2.88 -4.47
C SER A 42 -9.59 -4.08 -5.00
N ASP A 43 -10.01 -4.01 -6.25
CA ASP A 43 -10.68 -5.14 -6.91
C ASP A 43 -9.76 -6.38 -6.96
N LEU A 44 -10.32 -7.57 -6.71
CA LEU A 44 -9.58 -8.83 -6.76
C LEU A 44 -8.85 -9.05 -8.11
N ARG A 45 -9.37 -8.50 -9.22
CA ARG A 45 -8.73 -8.56 -10.55
C ARG A 45 -7.37 -7.88 -10.60
N ASP A 46 -7.11 -6.90 -9.73
CA ASP A 46 -5.82 -6.21 -9.66
C ASP A 46 -4.79 -6.95 -8.78
N TRP A 47 -5.14 -8.12 -8.23
CA TRP A 47 -4.22 -8.94 -7.41
C TRP A 47 -2.86 -9.18 -8.07
N PRO A 48 -2.75 -9.59 -9.35
CA PRO A 48 -1.45 -9.80 -9.98
C PRO A 48 -0.61 -8.52 -10.03
N LYS A 49 -1.24 -7.36 -10.20
CA LYS A 49 -0.55 -6.07 -10.24
C LYS A 49 -0.06 -5.64 -8.86
N LEU A 50 -0.94 -5.74 -7.87
CA LEU A 50 -0.59 -5.51 -6.47
C LEU A 50 0.57 -6.41 -6.05
N PHE A 51 0.52 -7.70 -6.39
CA PHE A 51 1.57 -8.66 -6.01
C PHE A 51 2.95 -8.24 -6.55
N LYS A 52 3.05 -7.94 -7.86
CA LYS A 52 4.32 -7.49 -8.46
C LYS A 52 4.89 -6.25 -7.77
N VAL A 53 4.03 -5.27 -7.51
CA VAL A 53 4.42 -3.99 -6.89
C VAL A 53 4.82 -4.15 -5.44
N VAL A 54 4.08 -4.94 -4.66
CA VAL A 54 4.39 -5.23 -3.26
C VAL A 54 5.68 -6.03 -3.15
N ALA A 55 5.88 -7.05 -3.99
CA ALA A 55 7.11 -7.81 -4.02
C ALA A 55 8.31 -6.90 -4.33
N TRP A 56 8.19 -6.02 -5.34
CA TRP A 56 9.23 -5.06 -5.70
C TRP A 56 9.54 -4.06 -4.58
N TYR A 57 8.52 -3.52 -3.91
CA TYR A 57 8.70 -2.65 -2.75
C TYR A 57 9.40 -3.39 -1.60
N ASN A 58 8.90 -4.58 -1.26
CA ASN A 58 9.43 -5.39 -0.17
C ASN A 58 10.90 -5.76 -0.38
N LEU A 59 11.31 -6.08 -1.61
CA LEU A 59 12.72 -6.34 -1.95
C LEU A 59 13.64 -5.15 -1.68
N GLN A 60 13.20 -3.92 -2.00
CA GLN A 60 13.98 -2.71 -1.76
C GLN A 60 14.11 -2.37 -0.28
N VAL A 61 13.09 -2.66 0.53
CA VAL A 61 13.13 -2.39 1.97
C VAL A 61 13.87 -3.48 2.76
N HIS A 62 14.05 -4.67 2.18
CA HIS A 62 14.79 -5.79 2.77
C HIS A 62 16.32 -5.76 2.53
N ASP A 63 16.87 -4.74 1.86
CA ASP A 63 18.32 -4.62 1.67
C ASP A 63 19.06 -4.60 3.03
N ARG A 64 20.11 -5.43 3.13
CA ARG A 64 20.69 -6.06 4.34
C ARG A 64 21.28 -5.10 5.38
N ARG A 65 21.24 -3.79 5.13
CA ARG A 65 21.86 -2.76 5.98
C ARG A 65 20.87 -2.01 6.87
N THR A 66 19.56 -2.15 6.66
CA THR A 66 18.56 -1.40 7.44
C THR A 66 17.77 -2.29 8.39
N ARG A 67 17.98 -2.11 9.70
CA ARG A 67 17.12 -2.66 10.76
C ARG A 67 15.69 -2.10 10.59
N SER A 68 14.72 -3.00 10.60
CA SER A 68 13.26 -2.78 10.72
C SER A 68 12.63 -1.78 9.74
N LYS A 69 12.46 -2.19 8.47
CA LYS A 69 11.50 -1.52 7.58
C LYS A 69 10.18 -2.29 7.52
N VAL A 70 9.08 -1.54 7.46
CA VAL A 70 7.71 -2.09 7.38
C VAL A 70 7.52 -2.78 6.04
N VAL A 71 7.22 -4.08 6.10
CA VAL A 71 6.87 -4.92 4.95
C VAL A 71 5.38 -4.77 4.65
N TRP A 72 4.98 -4.88 3.38
CA TRP A 72 3.57 -4.85 2.99
C TRP A 72 3.08 -6.22 2.54
N VAL A 73 1.82 -6.52 2.83
CA VAL A 73 1.17 -7.78 2.51
C VAL A 73 -0.15 -7.53 1.79
N ILE A 74 -0.63 -8.55 1.08
CA ILE A 74 -1.92 -8.52 0.40
C ILE A 74 -2.79 -9.61 1.01
N MET A 75 -3.95 -9.21 1.53
CA MET A 75 -4.90 -10.11 2.18
C MET A 75 -6.18 -10.20 1.34
N PRO A 76 -6.61 -11.41 0.92
CA PRO A 76 -7.86 -11.56 0.20
C PRO A 76 -9.07 -11.23 1.09
N ARG A 77 -10.08 -10.59 0.50
CA ARG A 77 -11.36 -10.26 1.14
C ARG A 77 -12.49 -10.90 0.29
N PRO A 78 -12.61 -12.24 0.29
CA PRO A 78 -13.40 -12.98 -0.71
C PRO A 78 -14.88 -12.59 -0.72
N PHE A 79 -15.48 -12.36 0.46
CA PHE A 79 -16.88 -11.93 0.58
C PHE A 79 -17.21 -10.64 -0.17
N PHE A 80 -16.22 -9.77 -0.39
CA PHE A 80 -16.39 -8.49 -1.06
C PHE A 80 -15.81 -8.47 -2.49
N LYS A 81 -15.23 -9.58 -2.95
CA LYS A 81 -14.42 -9.63 -4.19
C LYS A 81 -13.30 -8.56 -4.22
N LEU A 82 -12.74 -8.27 -3.04
CA LEU A 82 -11.67 -7.29 -2.86
C LEU A 82 -10.38 -7.97 -2.40
N VAL A 83 -9.29 -7.22 -2.50
CA VAL A 83 -8.00 -7.53 -1.93
C VAL A 83 -7.50 -6.33 -1.15
N ARG A 84 -6.98 -6.57 0.05
CA ARG A 84 -6.49 -5.53 0.95
C ARG A 84 -4.97 -5.47 0.89
N LEU A 85 -4.45 -4.32 0.48
CA LEU A 85 -3.06 -3.95 0.71
C LEU A 85 -2.92 -3.34 2.11
N MET A 86 -2.05 -3.89 2.95
CA MET A 86 -1.80 -3.41 4.31
C MET A 86 -0.36 -3.73 4.74
N PRO A 87 0.21 -2.99 5.71
CA PRO A 87 1.50 -3.35 6.26
C PRO A 87 1.41 -4.60 7.14
N ASP A 88 2.52 -5.31 7.27
CA ASP A 88 2.75 -6.20 8.40
C ASP A 88 2.89 -5.35 9.67
N VAL A 89 1.92 -5.48 10.56
CA VAL A 89 1.75 -4.59 11.72
C VAL A 89 2.65 -4.95 12.90
N ARG A 90 3.36 -6.08 12.83
CA ARG A 90 4.14 -6.62 13.96
C ARG A 90 5.27 -5.65 14.32
N ASN A 91 5.29 -5.19 15.57
CA ASN A 91 6.35 -4.37 16.18
C ASN A 91 6.51 -2.94 15.62
N PHE A 92 5.47 -2.37 15.00
CA PHE A 92 5.50 -0.99 14.52
C PHE A 92 4.39 -0.14 15.14
N SER A 93 4.72 1.10 15.48
CA SER A 93 3.71 2.09 15.88
C SER A 93 2.88 2.55 14.69
N LEU A 94 1.65 3.04 14.94
CA LEU A 94 0.80 3.62 13.90
C LEU A 94 1.52 4.72 13.11
N ARG A 95 2.37 5.52 13.78
CA ARG A 95 3.15 6.58 13.13
C ARG A 95 4.15 6.00 12.11
N GLU A 96 4.83 4.92 12.44
CA GLU A 96 5.77 4.23 11.54
C GLU A 96 5.04 3.59 10.36
N LEU A 97 3.89 2.96 10.62
CA LEU A 97 3.05 2.37 9.57
C LEU A 97 2.53 3.44 8.60
N GLN A 98 2.04 4.57 9.12
CA GLN A 98 1.59 5.72 8.31
C GLN A 98 2.74 6.33 7.50
N ARG A 99 3.93 6.45 8.10
CA ARG A 99 5.12 6.91 7.39
C ARG A 99 5.49 5.98 6.24
N SER A 100 5.48 4.66 6.49
CA SER A 100 5.71 3.66 5.45
C SER A 100 4.69 3.77 4.31
N ALA A 101 3.42 4.04 4.59
CA ALA A 101 2.41 4.24 3.56
C ALA A 101 2.71 5.45 2.66
N VAL A 102 3.17 6.57 3.25
CA VAL A 102 3.59 7.76 2.49
C VAL A 102 4.84 7.45 1.65
N GLU A 103 5.83 6.76 2.22
CA GLU A 103 7.06 6.39 1.51
C GLU A 103 6.75 5.46 0.32
N PHE A 104 5.93 4.44 0.54
CA PHE A 104 5.47 3.53 -0.50
C PHE A 104 4.71 4.30 -1.60
N GLY A 105 3.74 5.13 -1.22
CA GLY A 105 2.98 5.93 -2.18
C GLY A 105 3.84 6.86 -3.04
N ARG A 106 4.81 7.55 -2.42
CA ARG A 106 5.76 8.40 -3.14
C ARG A 106 6.60 7.62 -4.13
N MET A 107 7.04 6.42 -3.76
CA MET A 107 7.77 5.54 -4.66
C MET A 107 6.89 5.13 -5.85
N LEU A 108 5.64 4.71 -5.62
CA LEU A 108 4.70 4.37 -6.69
C LEU A 108 4.48 5.52 -7.67
N ARG A 109 4.38 6.75 -7.15
CA ARG A 109 4.22 7.95 -8.01
C ARG A 109 5.43 8.20 -8.92
N LYS A 110 6.61 7.74 -8.51
CA LYS A 110 7.86 7.82 -9.29
C LYS A 110 8.02 6.67 -10.29
N LEU A 111 7.22 5.60 -10.20
CA LEU A 111 7.19 4.53 -11.19
C LEU A 111 6.64 5.07 -12.52
N ARG A 112 7.50 5.64 -13.34
CA ARG A 112 7.29 5.84 -14.78
C ARG A 112 8.24 4.90 -15.51
N GLY A 113 7.68 3.95 -16.26
CA GLY A 113 8.45 3.17 -17.22
C GLY A 113 9.43 2.14 -16.64
N VAL A 114 9.13 1.52 -15.49
CA VAL A 114 9.90 0.36 -15.00
C VAL A 114 9.61 -0.84 -15.92
N PRO A 115 10.58 -1.28 -16.76
CA PRO A 115 10.35 -2.33 -17.75
C PRO A 115 9.94 -3.66 -17.13
N GLU A 116 10.36 -3.93 -15.89
CA GLU A 116 10.02 -5.13 -15.13
C GLU A 116 8.56 -5.15 -14.66
N LEU A 117 7.87 -4.01 -14.69
CA LEU A 117 6.45 -3.86 -14.38
C LEU A 117 5.62 -3.53 -15.64
N LYS A 118 6.04 -4.01 -16.82
CA LYS A 118 5.19 -3.97 -18.02
C LYS A 118 3.87 -4.72 -17.72
N TRP A 119 2.77 -4.00 -17.87
CA TRP A 119 1.41 -4.40 -17.54
C TRP A 119 0.71 -5.04 -18.73
#